data_AF-A0A953ADA3-F1
#
_entry.id   AF-A0A953ADA3-F1
#
_cell.length_a   1.000
_cell.length_b   1.000
_cell.length_c   1.000
_cell.angle_alpha   90.00
_cell.angle_beta   90.00
_cell.angle_gamma   90.00
#
_symmetry.space_group_name_H-M   'P 1'
#
loop_
_entity.id
_entity.type
_entity.pdbx_description
1 polymer ?
#
loop_
_entity_poly.entity_id
_entity_poly.type
_entity_poly.pdbx_seq_one_letter_code
_entity_poly.pdbx_strand_id
1 'polypeptide(L)'
;MVDYARRFRMPADTTIEWTESTWNPVTGCSKVSPGCAHCYAEAISLRFGRSPKPWLPDHASENVRLHPERLDQPLRWRRPRMIFVNSMSDLFHELVPLDFIKEVFGVMRAAERHTFQILTKRHERLAELAPSLSWPPNVWMGVSIENRRWVVRADYLRRVPAAVRFISAEPLLGPLDGLDLTGIHWLIVGGESGPRHRPIKPEWVRVLRQQCEREGVAFFFKQWGGLRPQSNGRLLDGREWNAMPLASSATNGRMGRPRDIPDDADEKWVYTEHTAAKHEILHRYLGAWLAILGRGRKGTKWRHKQLVLVDGFAGRGRYIGGEPGSPKIMFERAVEVVEAGLAEHVLIRCAEPNAGNFAHLEEVCDGLRHPQVKIVPTKETFEEIGTRLAEWAEKQHPAVPIFVLVDPYGIRGVRLSLLRRLLAIERLEILLTFMVRDPSRFMKEGNYAEPLTALFGGDAWRECEQAANRPECLLLRFQDVVRSGVARWATPFRVFEDERKTVLYYLVHLTNSDLGMREMKKAMVKKSGDMTFWPVTIRPPDQLELEVAEAPPYPTLQDRLTEMYRGRTLAFLDLLNEDYPHGVWLEPEYRAAIKAMGAADPPRVEIRRQRLTDRGKPATRGLKYEDLISFP
;
A
#
# COMPACT_ATOMS: atom_id res chain seq x y z
N MET A 1 20.56 -47.46 6.07
CA MET A 1 20.24 -46.58 4.93
C MET A 1 18.76 -46.32 4.95
N VAL A 2 18.32 -45.13 5.39
CA VAL A 2 17.38 -44.25 4.66
C VAL A 2 17.55 -42.86 5.30
N ASP A 3 17.88 -41.92 4.42
CA ASP A 3 18.09 -40.50 4.59
C ASP A 3 16.73 -39.76 4.66
N TYR A 4 16.56 -38.81 5.58
CA TYR A 4 15.65 -37.69 5.38
C TYR A 4 16.03 -36.52 6.29
N ALA A 5 17.02 -35.74 5.83
CA ALA A 5 17.31 -34.41 6.33
C ALA A 5 16.05 -33.51 6.29
N ARG A 6 15.38 -33.33 7.43
CA ARG A 6 14.39 -32.27 7.63
C ARG A 6 15.09 -30.91 7.73
N ARG A 7 15.28 -30.27 6.57
CA ARG A 7 15.51 -28.82 6.47
C ARG A 7 14.22 -28.08 6.83
N PHE A 8 14.03 -27.77 8.10
CA PHE A 8 13.07 -26.74 8.51
C PHE A 8 13.64 -25.36 8.12
N ARG A 9 13.16 -24.82 6.99
CA ARG A 9 13.23 -23.38 6.71
C ARG A 9 12.27 -22.68 7.68
N MET A 10 12.80 -21.95 8.66
CA MET A 10 12.00 -21.01 9.45
C MET A 10 11.44 -19.91 8.52
N PRO A 11 10.16 -19.51 8.64
CA PRO A 11 9.62 -18.34 7.96
C PRO A 11 10.34 -17.07 8.42
N ALA A 12 10.55 -16.13 7.49
CA ALA A 12 11.27 -14.88 7.73
C ALA A 12 10.34 -13.73 8.13
N ASP A 13 9.56 -13.91 9.21
CA ASP A 13 8.76 -12.84 9.84
C ASP A 13 9.16 -12.72 11.33
N THR A 14 9.62 -11.53 11.75
CA THR A 14 10.11 -11.27 13.12
C THR A 14 9.07 -10.55 13.97
N THR A 15 9.07 -10.79 15.28
CA THR A 15 8.20 -10.11 16.26
C THR A 15 8.79 -8.79 16.78
N ILE A 16 9.92 -8.32 16.24
CA ILE A 16 10.58 -7.08 16.65
C ILE A 16 9.97 -5.91 15.86
N GLU A 17 9.28 -4.99 16.53
CA GLU A 17 8.33 -4.08 15.87
C GLU A 17 8.94 -2.99 14.97
N TRP A 18 10.25 -2.80 15.03
CA TRP A 18 10.97 -1.77 14.26
C TRP A 18 11.75 -2.34 13.06
N THR A 19 11.61 -3.64 12.76
CA THR A 19 12.26 -4.34 11.64
C THR A 19 11.31 -5.36 10.99
N GLU A 20 11.60 -5.78 9.77
CA GLU A 20 10.73 -6.67 8.98
C GLU A 20 11.28 -8.10 8.90
N SER A 21 12.60 -8.25 8.97
CA SER A 21 13.26 -9.56 9.00
C SER A 21 14.49 -9.52 9.91
N THR A 22 14.99 -10.69 10.30
CA THR A 22 16.28 -10.80 11.00
C THR A 22 17.26 -11.64 10.19
N TRP A 23 18.52 -11.25 10.23
CA TRP A 23 19.63 -11.98 9.63
C TRP A 23 20.70 -12.20 10.70
N ASN A 24 21.05 -13.46 10.97
CA ASN A 24 21.92 -13.84 12.08
C ASN A 24 23.16 -14.62 11.58
N PRO A 25 24.13 -13.94 10.94
CA PRO A 25 25.43 -14.52 10.57
C PRO A 25 26.31 -14.84 11.80
N VAL A 26 25.98 -14.31 12.99
CA VAL A 26 26.58 -14.72 14.27
C VAL A 26 25.47 -15.10 15.24
N THR A 27 25.70 -16.10 16.09
CA THR A 27 24.85 -16.37 17.26
C THR A 27 25.71 -16.43 18.54
N GLY A 28 25.10 -16.14 19.68
CA GLY A 28 25.80 -16.11 20.97
C GLY A 28 26.45 -14.77 21.28
N CYS A 29 26.65 -14.50 22.58
CA CYS A 29 27.28 -13.28 23.06
C CYS A 29 27.85 -13.48 24.48
N SER A 30 28.38 -12.42 25.06
CA SER A 30 28.71 -12.29 26.49
C SER A 30 28.18 -10.97 27.05
N LYS A 31 27.73 -10.99 28.31
CA LYS A 31 27.16 -9.82 29.01
C LYS A 31 28.23 -8.75 29.25
N VAL A 32 27.91 -7.48 28.92
CA VAL A 32 28.84 -6.34 29.07
C VAL A 32 28.29 -5.20 29.92
N SER A 33 26.99 -5.21 30.23
CA SER A 33 26.36 -4.11 30.96
C SER A 33 25.05 -4.54 31.66
N PRO A 34 24.50 -3.72 32.57
CA PRO A 34 23.27 -4.05 33.31
C PRO A 34 22.06 -4.32 32.41
N GLY A 35 22.01 -3.75 31.20
CA GLY A 35 20.99 -4.07 30.19
C GLY A 35 21.00 -5.53 29.73
N CYS A 36 22.10 -6.27 29.91
CA CYS A 36 22.23 -7.67 29.51
C CYS A 36 21.73 -8.67 30.59
N ALA A 37 21.40 -8.21 31.79
CA ALA A 37 21.08 -9.08 32.93
C ALA A 37 19.92 -10.06 32.67
N HIS A 38 18.93 -9.65 31.87
CA HIS A 38 17.74 -10.45 31.53
C HIS A 38 17.55 -10.57 30.01
N CYS A 39 18.66 -10.78 29.29
CA CYS A 39 18.67 -10.86 27.84
C CYS A 39 17.73 -11.95 27.29
N TYR A 40 16.76 -11.56 26.46
CA TYR A 40 15.84 -12.50 25.81
C TYR A 40 16.58 -13.51 24.92
N ALA A 41 17.64 -13.06 24.23
CA ALA A 41 18.37 -13.89 23.29
C ALA A 41 19.11 -15.03 24.01
N GLU A 42 19.71 -14.76 25.17
CA GLU A 42 20.30 -15.78 26.04
C GLU A 42 19.23 -16.77 26.50
N ALA A 43 18.10 -16.29 27.01
CA ALA A 43 17.03 -17.15 27.52
C ALA A 43 16.48 -18.09 26.43
N ILE A 44 16.26 -17.59 25.21
CA ILE A 44 15.84 -18.39 24.06
C ILE A 44 16.94 -19.36 23.65
N SER A 45 18.19 -18.91 23.58
CA SER A 45 19.32 -19.75 23.16
C SER A 45 19.53 -20.94 24.10
N LEU A 46 19.47 -20.71 25.42
CA LEU A 46 19.55 -21.77 26.42
C LEU A 46 18.35 -22.71 26.35
N ARG A 47 17.13 -22.16 26.26
CA ARG A 47 15.89 -22.96 26.22
C ARG A 47 15.87 -23.96 25.06
N PHE A 48 16.36 -23.56 23.88
CA PHE A 48 16.38 -24.42 22.69
C PHE A 48 17.72 -25.13 22.49
N GLY A 49 18.60 -25.16 23.50
CA GLY A 49 19.87 -25.87 23.44
C GLY A 49 20.85 -25.35 22.39
N ARG A 50 20.71 -24.09 21.95
CA ARG A 50 21.60 -23.46 20.96
C ARG A 50 22.88 -22.92 21.59
N SER A 51 22.81 -22.53 22.87
CA SER A 51 23.99 -22.17 23.67
C SER A 51 24.24 -23.23 24.73
N PRO A 52 25.48 -23.73 24.87
CA PRO A 52 25.82 -24.74 25.87
C PRO A 52 25.85 -24.18 27.29
N LYS A 53 26.10 -22.88 27.46
CA LYS A 53 26.30 -22.24 28.77
C LYS A 53 25.67 -20.84 28.83
N PRO A 54 25.40 -20.29 30.03
CA PRO A 54 25.00 -18.89 30.19
C PRO A 54 26.00 -17.94 29.55
N TRP A 55 25.55 -16.80 29.03
CA TRP A 55 26.34 -15.81 28.29
C TRP A 55 27.19 -14.93 29.23
N LEU A 56 27.95 -15.56 30.11
CA LEU A 56 28.98 -14.92 30.93
C LEU A 56 30.25 -14.70 30.08
N PRO A 57 31.08 -13.69 30.41
CA PRO A 57 32.35 -13.47 29.73
C PRO A 57 33.22 -14.73 29.59
N ASP A 58 33.34 -15.53 30.65
CA ASP A 58 34.16 -16.75 30.66
C ASP A 58 33.63 -17.86 29.73
N HIS A 59 32.36 -17.78 29.34
CA HIS A 59 31.73 -18.74 28.42
C HIS A 59 31.64 -18.22 26.97
N ALA A 60 32.23 -17.06 26.68
CA ALA A 60 32.08 -16.40 25.38
C ALA A 60 32.55 -17.29 24.22
N SER A 61 33.69 -17.97 24.36
CA SER A 61 34.26 -18.87 23.35
C SER A 61 33.39 -20.09 23.05
N GLU A 62 32.54 -20.49 23.98
CA GLU A 62 31.60 -21.60 23.83
C GLU A 62 30.27 -21.18 23.22
N ASN A 63 29.90 -19.90 23.41
CA ASN A 63 28.62 -19.37 22.96
C ASN A 63 28.70 -18.69 21.59
N VAL A 64 29.75 -17.91 21.33
CA VAL A 64 29.89 -17.17 20.07
C VAL A 64 30.18 -18.14 18.92
N ARG A 65 29.32 -18.13 17.91
CA ARG A 65 29.39 -19.00 16.73
C ARG A 65 29.17 -18.18 15.47
N LEU A 66 30.10 -18.31 14.52
CA LEU A 66 29.99 -17.74 13.18
C LEU A 66 29.21 -18.69 12.28
N HIS A 67 28.44 -18.13 11.36
CA HIS A 67 27.62 -18.89 10.40
C HIS A 67 27.90 -18.44 8.95
N PRO A 68 29.07 -18.81 8.37
CA PRO A 68 29.40 -18.47 6.98
C PRO A 68 28.33 -18.96 5.99
N GLU A 69 27.66 -20.08 6.28
CA GLU A 69 26.60 -20.66 5.46
C GLU A 69 25.33 -19.79 5.36
N ARG A 70 25.22 -18.75 6.20
CA ARG A 70 24.10 -17.80 6.21
C ARG A 70 24.46 -16.47 5.57
N LEU A 71 25.70 -16.26 5.14
CA LEU A 71 26.15 -14.96 4.63
C LEU A 71 25.34 -14.50 3.41
N ASP A 72 25.05 -15.40 2.48
CA ASP A 72 24.33 -15.06 1.25
C ASP A 72 22.81 -14.95 1.42
N GLN A 73 22.29 -15.15 2.64
CA GLN A 73 20.85 -15.14 2.91
C GLN A 73 20.16 -13.85 2.43
N PRO A 74 20.70 -12.63 2.68
CA PRO A 74 20.09 -11.40 2.18
C PRO A 74 20.10 -11.30 0.66
N LEU A 75 21.13 -11.81 -0.02
CA LEU A 75 21.23 -11.76 -1.49
C LEU A 75 20.13 -12.59 -2.17
N ARG A 76 19.55 -13.57 -1.47
CA ARG A 76 18.47 -14.41 -1.98
C ARG A 76 17.10 -13.75 -1.82
N TRP A 77 16.97 -12.69 -1.02
CA TRP A 77 15.71 -11.97 -0.82
C TRP A 77 15.50 -10.96 -1.95
N ARG A 78 14.45 -11.18 -2.75
CA ARG A 78 14.19 -10.37 -3.95
C ARG A 78 13.56 -9.01 -3.63
N ARG A 79 12.69 -8.94 -2.64
CA ARG A 79 11.94 -7.72 -2.28
C ARG A 79 12.68 -6.89 -1.22
N PRO A 80 12.69 -5.54 -1.31
CA PRO A 80 13.25 -4.66 -0.29
C PRO A 80 12.75 -4.99 1.12
N ARG A 81 13.65 -4.91 2.11
CA ARG A 81 13.37 -5.27 3.51
C ARG A 81 14.16 -4.38 4.45
N MET A 82 13.59 -4.06 5.61
CA MET A 82 14.32 -3.64 6.80
C MET A 82 14.79 -4.89 7.56
N ILE A 83 16.10 -5.08 7.68
CA ILE A 83 16.71 -6.29 8.23
C ILE A 83 17.48 -5.94 9.49
N PHE A 84 17.11 -6.54 10.63
CA PHE A 84 17.92 -6.46 11.84
C PHE A 84 19.01 -7.53 11.84
N VAL A 85 20.26 -7.06 11.81
CA VAL A 85 21.45 -7.89 11.81
C VAL A 85 21.78 -8.29 13.23
N ASN A 86 22.00 -9.60 13.45
CA ASN A 86 22.41 -10.18 14.73
C ASN A 86 21.40 -9.97 15.87
N SER A 87 20.12 -10.28 15.62
CA SER A 87 19.09 -10.29 16.67
C SER A 87 19.34 -11.32 17.79
N MET A 88 20.30 -12.23 17.62
CA MET A 88 20.66 -13.29 18.58
C MET A 88 22.14 -13.26 18.98
N SER A 89 22.82 -12.13 18.78
CA SER A 89 24.26 -11.94 19.08
C SER A 89 24.62 -10.45 19.10
N ASP A 90 25.92 -10.12 19.13
CA ASP A 90 26.44 -8.77 18.89
C ASP A 90 27.52 -8.89 17.80
N LEU A 91 27.35 -8.21 16.66
CA LEU A 91 28.28 -8.31 15.53
C LEU A 91 29.70 -7.85 15.89
N PHE A 92 29.81 -6.92 16.84
CA PHE A 92 31.08 -6.35 17.29
C PHE A 92 31.63 -7.04 18.53
N HIS A 93 31.25 -8.29 18.82
CA HIS A 93 31.90 -9.06 19.88
C HIS A 93 33.40 -9.28 19.57
N GLU A 94 34.26 -9.27 20.60
CA GLU A 94 35.72 -9.45 20.46
C GLU A 94 36.11 -10.77 19.76
N LEU A 95 35.26 -11.80 19.85
CA LEU A 95 35.47 -13.11 19.25
C LEU A 95 34.99 -13.20 17.80
N VAL A 96 34.36 -12.15 17.26
CA VAL A 96 34.03 -12.06 15.83
C VAL A 96 35.23 -11.40 15.13
N PRO A 97 35.94 -12.12 14.24
CA PRO A 97 37.11 -11.59 13.54
C PRO A 97 36.72 -10.44 12.59
N LEU A 98 37.60 -9.46 12.44
CA LEU A 98 37.39 -8.32 11.53
C LEU A 98 37.08 -8.77 10.10
N ASP A 99 37.76 -9.80 9.60
CA ASP A 99 37.53 -10.28 8.23
C ASP A 99 36.12 -10.83 8.04
N PHE A 100 35.57 -11.52 9.05
CA PHE A 100 34.18 -11.96 9.01
C PHE A 100 33.19 -10.77 9.06
N ILE A 101 33.50 -9.73 9.84
CA ILE A 101 32.70 -8.50 9.85
C ILE A 101 32.74 -7.84 8.46
N LYS A 102 33.90 -7.79 7.81
CA LYS A 102 34.02 -7.28 6.43
C LYS A 102 33.20 -8.09 5.43
N GLU A 103 33.15 -9.41 5.55
CA GLU A 103 32.28 -10.25 4.71
C GLU A 103 30.79 -9.91 4.91
N VAL A 104 30.34 -9.75 6.16
CA VAL A 104 28.97 -9.33 6.48
C VAL A 104 28.66 -7.95 5.86
N PHE A 105 29.57 -6.98 5.97
CA PHE A 105 29.44 -5.67 5.34
C PHE A 105 29.48 -5.73 3.80
N GLY A 106 30.26 -6.64 3.23
CA GLY A 106 30.29 -6.90 1.79
C GLY A 106 28.94 -7.37 1.26
N VAL A 107 28.26 -8.25 2.00
CA VAL A 107 26.89 -8.69 1.69
C VAL A 107 25.90 -7.53 1.80
N MET A 108 25.96 -6.73 2.88
CA MET A 108 25.04 -5.60 3.06
C MET A 108 25.18 -4.57 1.93
N ARG A 109 26.42 -4.34 1.46
CA ARG A 109 26.70 -3.49 0.30
C ARG A 109 26.14 -4.09 -0.99
N ALA A 110 26.32 -5.38 -1.22
CA ALA A 110 25.84 -6.05 -2.43
C ALA A 110 24.31 -6.17 -2.49
N ALA A 111 23.65 -6.25 -1.32
CA ALA A 111 22.20 -6.32 -1.21
C ALA A 111 21.56 -4.93 -1.02
N GLU A 112 21.93 -3.97 -1.89
CA GLU A 112 21.59 -2.54 -1.78
C GLU A 112 20.08 -2.24 -1.65
N ARG A 113 19.24 -3.15 -2.17
CA ARG A 113 17.77 -3.09 -2.08
C ARG A 113 17.21 -3.25 -0.67
N HIS A 114 17.99 -3.74 0.28
CA HIS A 114 17.58 -3.86 1.67
C HIS A 114 18.26 -2.81 2.52
N THR A 115 17.59 -2.41 3.60
CA THR A 115 18.18 -1.58 4.64
C THR A 115 18.50 -2.46 5.84
N PHE A 116 19.75 -2.42 6.29
CA PHE A 116 20.27 -3.21 7.39
C PHE A 116 20.41 -2.35 8.64
N GLN A 117 19.87 -2.83 9.75
CA GLN A 117 19.99 -2.21 11.07
C GLN A 117 20.94 -3.06 11.90
N ILE A 118 22.00 -2.45 12.43
CA ILE A 118 22.97 -3.11 13.31
C ILE A 118 22.90 -2.43 14.67
N LEU A 119 22.84 -3.21 15.74
CA LEU A 119 22.80 -2.71 17.11
C LEU A 119 23.89 -3.37 17.94
N THR A 120 24.65 -2.58 18.71
CA THR A 120 25.71 -3.09 19.57
C THR A 120 25.75 -2.42 20.95
N LYS A 121 26.31 -3.12 21.94
CA LYS A 121 26.74 -2.50 23.22
C LYS A 121 28.25 -2.27 23.29
N ARG A 122 29.02 -2.77 22.30
CA ARG A 122 30.49 -2.72 22.21
C ARG A 122 30.97 -1.54 21.35
N HIS A 123 30.49 -0.37 21.73
CA HIS A 123 30.74 0.93 21.10
C HIS A 123 32.22 1.29 20.88
N GLU A 124 33.13 0.91 21.79
CA GLU A 124 34.58 1.15 21.62
C GLU A 124 35.13 0.35 20.43
N ARG A 125 34.86 -0.96 20.39
CA ARG A 125 35.25 -1.84 19.28
C ARG A 125 34.57 -1.44 17.96
N LEU A 126 33.30 -1.01 18.00
CA LEU A 126 32.65 -0.42 16.83
C LEU A 126 33.45 0.76 16.29
N ALA A 127 33.83 1.71 17.14
CA ALA A 127 34.56 2.91 16.72
C ALA A 127 35.98 2.60 16.24
N GLU A 128 36.66 1.64 16.87
CA GLU A 128 37.98 1.14 16.47
C GLU A 128 37.93 0.53 15.05
N LEU A 129 36.93 -0.30 14.78
CA LEU A 129 36.83 -1.03 13.52
C LEU A 129 36.16 -0.21 12.39
N ALA A 130 35.37 0.82 12.73
CA ALA A 130 34.60 1.60 11.75
C ALA A 130 35.42 2.11 10.54
N PRO A 131 36.65 2.62 10.70
CA PRO A 131 37.48 3.05 9.56
C PRO A 131 37.88 1.92 8.60
N SER A 132 37.85 0.66 9.06
CA SER A 132 38.20 -0.53 8.28
C SER A 132 36.99 -1.18 7.58
N LEU A 133 35.80 -0.60 7.72
CA LEU A 133 34.53 -1.13 7.19
C LEU A 133 33.94 -0.19 6.14
N SER A 134 33.24 -0.75 5.16
CA SER A 134 32.50 0.03 4.17
C SER A 134 31.14 0.44 4.72
N TRP A 135 30.76 1.71 4.66
CA TRP A 135 29.47 2.20 5.18
C TRP A 135 28.53 2.64 4.05
N PRO A 136 27.86 1.69 3.35
CA PRO A 136 26.91 2.06 2.31
C PRO A 136 25.65 2.71 2.93
N PRO A 137 24.89 3.53 2.17
CA PRO A 137 23.73 4.26 2.69
C PRO A 137 22.64 3.38 3.31
N ASN A 138 22.56 2.13 2.86
CA ASN A 138 21.59 1.15 3.34
C ASN A 138 22.03 0.42 4.63
N VAL A 139 23.15 0.80 5.26
CA VAL A 139 23.59 0.27 6.57
C VAL A 139 23.39 1.32 7.66
N TRP A 140 22.44 1.04 8.55
CA TRP A 140 22.09 1.86 9.71
C TRP A 140 22.78 1.28 10.94
N MET A 141 23.46 2.14 11.68
CA MET A 141 24.25 1.74 12.84
C MET A 141 23.66 2.31 14.11
N GLY A 142 23.53 1.48 15.14
CA GLY A 142 23.04 1.93 16.43
C GLY A 142 23.76 1.34 17.62
N VAL A 143 23.60 2.02 18.74
CA VAL A 143 24.09 1.57 20.06
C VAL A 143 22.93 1.43 21.03
N SER A 144 22.97 0.43 21.91
CA SER A 144 22.00 0.39 23.00
C SER A 144 22.46 1.27 24.17
N ILE A 145 21.56 2.02 24.80
CA ILE A 145 21.87 2.86 25.97
C ILE A 145 20.80 2.66 27.05
N GLU A 146 21.12 1.89 28.09
CA GLU A 146 20.13 1.54 29.11
C GLU A 146 19.99 2.56 30.26
N ASN A 147 21.00 3.38 30.53
CA ASN A 147 21.01 4.34 31.64
C ASN A 147 22.08 5.43 31.43
N ARG A 148 22.07 6.45 32.31
CA ARG A 148 23.03 7.56 32.33
C ARG A 148 24.49 7.16 32.17
N ARG A 149 24.96 6.06 32.77
CA ARG A 149 26.37 5.64 32.68
C ARG A 149 26.81 5.35 31.24
N TRP A 150 25.86 4.92 30.40
CA TRP A 150 26.14 4.47 29.04
C TRP A 150 25.77 5.49 27.96
N VAL A 151 25.42 6.73 28.32
CA VAL A 151 25.19 7.80 27.33
C VAL A 151 26.43 8.04 26.46
N VAL A 152 27.63 7.80 27.00
CA VAL A 152 28.92 7.85 26.30
C VAL A 152 28.95 7.02 25.00
N ARG A 153 28.11 5.97 24.88
CA ARG A 153 28.03 5.17 23.66
C ARG A 153 27.59 5.99 22.45
N ALA A 154 26.77 7.03 22.66
CA ALA A 154 26.37 7.95 21.61
C ALA A 154 27.60 8.70 21.05
N ASP A 155 28.54 9.10 21.91
CA ASP A 155 29.75 9.84 21.52
C ASP A 155 30.64 9.02 20.58
N TYR A 156 30.76 7.72 20.84
CA TYR A 156 31.46 6.79 19.95
C TYR A 156 30.69 6.56 18.64
N LEU A 157 29.38 6.40 18.71
CA LEU A 157 28.54 6.21 17.52
C LEU A 157 28.65 7.42 16.56
N ARG A 158 28.76 8.64 17.08
CA ARG A 158 28.94 9.85 16.25
C ARG A 158 30.20 9.85 15.40
N ARG A 159 31.24 9.09 15.80
CA ARG A 159 32.49 8.93 15.04
C ARG A 159 32.36 7.95 13.86
N VAL A 160 31.31 7.13 13.85
CA VAL A 160 31.07 6.11 12.81
C VAL A 160 30.44 6.77 11.59
N PRO A 161 30.92 6.56 10.36
CA PRO A 161 30.40 7.22 9.16
C PRO A 161 29.15 6.52 8.59
N ALA A 162 28.23 6.07 9.46
CA ALA A 162 26.96 5.49 9.05
C ALA A 162 25.98 6.59 8.58
N ALA A 163 25.25 6.28 7.51
CA ALA A 163 24.19 7.13 6.96
C ALA A 163 23.13 7.45 8.02
N VAL A 164 22.60 6.41 8.67
CA VAL A 164 21.70 6.57 9.81
C VAL A 164 22.38 6.04 11.06
N ARG A 165 22.42 6.91 12.07
CA ARG A 165 22.86 6.62 13.44
C ARG A 165 21.66 6.60 14.38
N PHE A 166 21.45 5.51 15.11
CA PHE A 166 20.32 5.39 16.02
C PHE A 166 20.70 4.90 17.41
N ILE A 167 19.86 5.22 18.40
CA ILE A 167 20.02 4.76 19.77
C ILE A 167 18.82 3.88 20.11
N SER A 168 19.09 2.70 20.66
CA SER A 168 18.08 1.86 21.29
C SER A 168 18.20 1.95 22.80
N ALA A 169 17.36 2.77 23.42
CA ALA A 169 17.20 2.83 24.86
C ALA A 169 16.35 1.66 25.36
N GLU A 170 16.87 0.44 25.18
CA GLU A 170 16.20 -0.82 25.49
C GLU A 170 17.14 -1.86 26.14
N PRO A 171 16.80 -2.35 27.34
CA PRO A 171 15.76 -1.80 28.22
C PRO A 171 16.16 -0.41 28.75
N LEU A 172 15.23 0.53 28.84
CA LEU A 172 15.46 1.79 29.57
C LEU A 172 15.37 1.53 31.07
N LEU A 173 16.51 1.64 31.76
CA LEU A 173 16.69 1.33 33.19
C LEU A 173 16.84 2.57 34.07
N GLY A 174 16.80 3.77 33.49
CA GLY A 174 16.90 5.03 34.22
C GLY A 174 16.88 6.24 33.27
N PRO A 175 16.89 7.47 33.79
CA PRO A 175 17.03 8.67 32.97
C PRO A 175 18.39 8.66 32.25
N LEU A 176 18.42 9.23 31.06
CA LEU A 176 19.63 9.36 30.23
C LEU A 176 20.19 10.77 30.31
N ASP A 177 20.35 11.30 31.51
CA ASP A 177 20.87 12.66 31.71
C ASP A 177 22.23 12.84 31.03
N GLY A 178 22.38 13.91 30.28
CA GLY A 178 23.61 14.18 29.50
C GLY A 178 23.70 13.41 28.19
N LEU A 179 22.63 12.75 27.75
CA LEU A 179 22.55 12.21 26.39
C LEU A 179 22.52 13.35 25.37
N ASP A 180 23.55 13.42 24.53
CA ASP A 180 23.65 14.32 23.39
C ASP A 180 23.14 13.62 22.12
N LEU A 181 22.05 14.12 21.52
CA LEU A 181 21.48 13.56 20.30
C LEU A 181 22.02 14.22 19.02
N THR A 182 23.00 15.12 19.11
CA THR A 182 23.64 15.73 17.93
C THR A 182 24.11 14.64 16.96
N GLY A 183 23.70 14.69 15.69
CA GLY A 183 24.10 13.68 14.69
C GLY A 183 23.50 12.27 14.90
N ILE A 184 22.55 12.12 15.82
CA ILE A 184 21.69 10.94 15.97
C ILE A 184 20.38 11.21 15.23
N HIS A 185 19.91 10.21 14.49
CA HIS A 185 18.76 10.34 13.59
C HIS A 185 17.49 9.69 14.15
N TRP A 186 17.66 8.73 15.07
CA TRP A 186 16.55 7.97 15.62
C TRP A 186 16.82 7.49 17.05
N LEU A 187 15.83 7.66 17.92
CA LEU A 187 15.82 7.17 19.29
C LEU A 187 14.64 6.23 19.49
N ILE A 188 14.95 4.97 19.78
CA ILE A 188 14.00 3.92 20.12
C ILE A 188 13.99 3.76 21.63
N VAL A 189 12.83 3.80 22.28
CA VAL A 189 12.69 3.68 23.73
C VAL A 189 11.76 2.52 24.08
N GLY A 190 12.16 1.65 25.01
CA GLY A 190 11.34 0.53 25.43
C GLY A 190 11.74 -0.07 26.78
N GLY A 191 10.75 -0.62 27.47
CA GLY A 191 10.92 -1.36 28.72
C GLY A 191 11.43 -2.78 28.49
N GLU A 192 11.90 -3.41 29.57
CA GLU A 192 12.42 -4.77 29.55
C GLU A 192 11.30 -5.81 29.34
N SER A 193 11.58 -6.90 28.63
CA SER A 193 10.65 -8.01 28.46
C SER A 193 11.15 -9.26 29.19
N GLY A 194 10.21 -10.04 29.72
CA GLY A 194 10.46 -11.34 30.33
C GLY A 194 9.99 -11.45 31.78
N PRO A 195 10.14 -12.63 32.39
CA PRO A 195 9.63 -12.90 33.73
C PRO A 195 10.29 -12.06 34.83
N ARG A 196 11.45 -11.45 34.55
CA ARG A 196 12.20 -10.57 35.46
C ARG A 196 12.32 -9.14 34.92
N HIS A 197 11.34 -8.66 34.14
CA HIS A 197 11.40 -7.32 33.57
C HIS A 197 11.48 -6.24 34.66
N ARG A 198 12.44 -5.33 34.51
CA ARG A 198 12.55 -4.15 35.37
C ARG A 198 11.62 -3.03 34.88
N PRO A 199 10.96 -2.29 35.79
CA PRO A 199 10.01 -1.26 35.41
C PRO A 199 10.69 -0.06 34.75
N ILE A 200 10.11 0.41 33.65
CA ILE A 200 10.40 1.70 33.03
C ILE A 200 9.42 2.74 33.58
N LYS A 201 9.87 3.99 33.76
CA LYS A 201 9.00 5.06 34.27
C LYS A 201 8.56 6.05 33.17
N PRO A 202 7.29 6.48 33.14
CA PRO A 202 6.78 7.40 32.11
C PRO A 202 7.56 8.71 31.98
N GLU A 203 8.03 9.26 33.09
CA GLU A 203 8.80 10.51 33.09
C GLU A 203 10.09 10.40 32.28
N TRP A 204 10.78 9.25 32.30
CA TRP A 204 12.00 9.06 31.52
C TRP A 204 11.70 9.07 30.02
N VAL A 205 10.61 8.41 29.63
CA VAL A 205 10.17 8.35 28.23
C VAL A 205 9.74 9.73 27.73
N ARG A 206 8.98 10.49 28.55
CA ARG A 206 8.55 11.86 28.20
C ARG A 206 9.71 12.82 28.01
N VAL A 207 10.73 12.76 28.87
CA VAL A 207 11.93 13.60 28.74
C VAL A 207 12.66 13.31 27.42
N LEU A 208 12.87 12.03 27.10
CA LEU A 208 13.50 11.63 25.84
C LEU A 208 12.69 12.05 24.61
N ARG A 209 11.36 11.91 24.66
CA ARG A 209 10.46 12.37 23.60
C ARG A 209 10.57 13.87 23.36
N GLN A 210 10.51 14.67 24.43
CA GLN A 210 10.64 16.13 24.37
C GLN A 210 12.01 16.54 23.82
N GLN A 211 13.07 15.81 24.20
CA GLN A 211 14.40 16.06 23.67
C GLN A 211 14.47 15.79 22.17
N CYS A 212 13.96 14.64 21.70
CA CYS A 212 13.86 14.33 20.28
C CYS A 212 13.07 15.38 19.49
N GLU A 213 11.96 15.87 20.03
CA GLU A 213 11.15 16.90 19.41
C GLU A 213 11.92 18.23 19.25
N ARG A 214 12.67 18.66 20.27
CA ARG A 214 13.50 19.86 20.21
C ARG A 214 14.65 19.75 19.22
N GLU A 215 15.25 18.56 19.11
CA GLU A 215 16.46 18.32 18.32
C GLU A 215 16.16 17.75 16.92
N GLY A 216 14.88 17.53 16.58
CA GLY A 216 14.47 17.03 15.27
C GLY A 216 14.82 15.55 15.02
N VAL A 217 14.98 14.76 16.08
CA VAL A 217 15.34 13.34 16.02
C VAL A 217 14.07 12.49 15.96
N ALA A 218 14.05 11.45 15.12
CA ALA A 218 12.91 10.55 15.07
C ALA A 218 12.75 9.82 16.42
N PHE A 219 11.54 9.77 16.97
CA PHE A 219 11.25 9.13 18.24
C PHE A 219 10.29 7.94 18.05
N PHE A 220 10.71 6.76 18.54
CA PHE A 220 9.92 5.54 18.51
C PHE A 220 9.77 4.98 19.93
N PHE A 221 8.55 4.90 20.43
CA PHE A 221 8.25 4.24 21.70
C PHE A 221 7.76 2.83 21.43
N LYS A 222 8.59 1.85 21.79
CA LYS A 222 8.36 0.44 21.48
C LYS A 222 7.38 -0.24 22.42
N GLN A 223 7.57 -0.12 23.74
CA GLN A 223 6.71 -0.76 24.74
C GLN A 223 7.05 -0.31 26.16
N TRP A 224 6.13 -0.49 27.10
CA TRP A 224 6.37 -0.34 28.54
C TRP A 224 7.17 -1.52 29.17
N GLY A 225 7.41 -2.59 28.42
CA GLY A 225 7.98 -3.83 28.96
C GLY A 225 6.92 -4.68 29.67
N GLY A 226 7.28 -5.86 30.16
CA GLY A 226 6.33 -6.78 30.80
C GLY A 226 6.72 -8.26 30.68
N LEU A 227 5.82 -9.13 31.15
CA LEU A 227 6.07 -10.58 31.23
C LEU A 227 6.39 -11.19 29.86
N ARG A 228 5.75 -10.68 28.80
CA ARG A 228 6.00 -10.99 27.39
C ARG A 228 6.31 -9.70 26.64
N PRO A 229 6.91 -9.77 25.44
CA PRO A 229 6.92 -8.62 24.54
C PRO A 229 5.50 -8.06 24.39
N GLN A 230 5.37 -6.73 24.37
CA GLN A 230 4.12 -5.98 24.19
C GLN A 230 3.09 -6.04 25.34
N SER A 231 3.36 -6.74 26.45
CA SER A 231 2.35 -6.99 27.50
C SER A 231 1.67 -5.74 28.08
N ASN A 232 2.38 -4.62 28.19
CA ASN A 232 1.83 -3.38 28.74
C ASN A 232 1.55 -2.32 27.65
N GLY A 233 1.51 -2.73 26.38
CA GLY A 233 1.21 -1.86 25.26
C GLY A 233 2.30 -0.83 24.94
N ARG A 234 1.94 0.10 24.04
CA ARG A 234 2.84 1.06 23.39
C ARG A 234 2.32 2.50 23.42
N LEU A 235 1.30 2.77 24.24
CA LEU A 235 0.72 4.09 24.37
C LEU A 235 1.53 4.90 25.38
N LEU A 236 2.11 6.01 24.93
CA LEU A 236 2.66 7.06 25.79
C LEU A 236 1.72 8.25 25.70
N ASP A 237 1.13 8.64 26.83
CA ASP A 237 0.15 9.71 26.93
C ASP A 237 -1.06 9.52 25.97
N GLY A 238 -1.55 8.27 25.88
CA GLY A 238 -2.72 7.91 25.07
C GLY A 238 -2.47 7.79 23.56
N ARG A 239 -1.21 7.93 23.10
CA ARG A 239 -0.83 7.87 21.69
C ARG A 239 0.37 6.93 21.47
N GLU A 240 0.43 6.31 20.28
CA GLU A 240 1.63 5.61 19.82
C GLU A 240 2.64 6.55 19.17
N TRP A 241 3.92 6.32 19.41
CA TRP A 241 5.02 7.10 18.84
C TRP A 241 5.87 6.19 17.97
N ASN A 242 5.74 6.30 16.65
CA ASN A 242 6.32 5.35 15.69
C ASN A 242 7.19 6.04 14.61
N ALA A 243 7.82 7.18 14.93
CA ALA A 243 8.61 7.89 13.93
C ALA A 243 9.85 7.07 13.54
N MET A 244 10.21 7.12 12.25
CA MET A 244 11.38 6.46 11.65
C MET A 244 12.34 7.52 11.12
N PRO A 245 13.66 7.26 11.09
CA PRO A 245 14.62 8.16 10.48
C PRO A 245 14.42 8.16 8.97
N LEU A 246 14.61 9.33 8.36
CA LEU A 246 14.69 9.46 6.92
C LEU A 246 16.00 8.81 6.47
N ALA A 247 15.94 7.81 5.59
CA ALA A 247 17.13 7.17 5.05
C ALA A 247 17.98 8.25 4.36
N SER A 248 19.14 8.58 4.93
CA SER A 248 20.04 9.55 4.30
C SER A 248 20.69 8.90 3.08
N SER A 249 20.33 9.32 1.87
CA SER A 249 21.28 9.28 0.77
C SER A 249 22.40 10.29 1.08
N ALA A 250 23.63 9.90 0.78
CA ALA A 250 24.83 10.61 1.17
C ALA A 250 24.79 12.11 0.81
N THR A 251 25.21 12.91 1.79
CA THR A 251 25.28 14.36 1.78
C THR A 251 26.07 14.93 0.59
N ASN A 252 25.37 15.67 -0.26
CA ASN A 252 25.88 16.94 -0.79
C ASN A 252 24.82 18.00 -0.49
N GLY A 253 25.15 18.96 0.38
CA GLY A 253 24.47 20.24 0.56
C GLY A 253 22.97 20.22 0.91
N ARG A 254 22.64 20.47 2.19
CA ARG A 254 21.36 21.01 2.71
C ARG A 254 20.14 20.90 1.76
N MET A 255 19.30 19.89 1.91
CA MET A 255 17.90 19.94 1.44
C MET A 255 16.96 19.16 2.39
N GLY A 256 15.74 19.69 2.57
CA GLY A 256 14.79 19.40 3.65
C GLY A 256 14.07 18.04 3.61
N ARG A 257 13.07 17.89 4.51
CA ARG A 257 12.30 16.66 4.78
C ARG A 257 11.53 16.17 3.54
N PRO A 258 10.97 14.94 3.49
CA PRO A 258 10.11 14.48 2.38
C PRO A 258 8.79 15.23 2.20
N ARG A 259 8.44 16.15 3.12
CA ARG A 259 7.35 17.13 2.93
C ARG A 259 7.86 18.51 2.45
N ASP A 260 9.17 18.68 2.39
CA ASP A 260 9.90 19.84 1.87
C ASP A 260 10.63 19.52 0.55
N ILE A 261 10.51 18.28 0.04
CA ILE A 261 10.89 17.92 -1.32
C ILE A 261 9.85 18.59 -2.23
N PRO A 262 10.23 19.58 -3.07
CA PRO A 262 9.32 20.23 -3.99
C PRO A 262 8.55 19.18 -4.81
N ASP A 263 7.29 19.45 -5.18
CA ASP A 263 6.50 18.50 -5.99
C ASP A 263 7.19 18.15 -7.32
N ASP A 264 8.06 19.04 -7.80
CA ASP A 264 8.92 18.93 -8.98
C ASP A 264 10.32 18.37 -8.72
N ALA A 265 10.62 17.88 -7.52
CA ALA A 265 11.89 17.21 -7.28
C ALA A 265 11.88 15.77 -7.81
N ASP A 266 13.00 15.34 -8.38
CA ASP A 266 13.13 14.06 -9.07
C ASP A 266 12.86 12.85 -8.17
N GLU A 267 13.12 12.97 -6.87
CA GLU A 267 12.91 11.88 -5.90
C GLU A 267 11.43 11.48 -5.76
N LYS A 268 10.49 12.37 -6.11
CA LYS A 268 9.04 12.06 -6.14
C LYS A 268 8.61 11.29 -7.40
N TRP A 269 9.45 11.21 -8.42
CA TRP A 269 9.09 10.73 -9.76
C TRP A 269 9.88 9.50 -10.20
N VAL A 270 10.29 8.69 -9.23
CA VAL A 270 10.87 7.36 -9.47
C VAL A 270 9.77 6.35 -9.78
N TYR A 271 9.92 5.58 -10.86
CA TYR A 271 8.94 4.60 -11.29
C TYR A 271 8.94 3.37 -10.36
N THR A 272 7.79 3.06 -9.75
CA THR A 272 7.65 1.94 -8.81
C THR A 272 6.73 0.85 -9.36
N GLU A 273 6.83 -0.38 -8.85
CA GLU A 273 5.95 -1.50 -9.27
C GLU A 273 4.45 -1.17 -9.08
N HIS A 274 4.07 -0.44 -8.03
CA HIS A 274 2.69 0.00 -7.83
C HIS A 274 2.25 1.05 -8.87
N THR A 275 3.16 1.93 -9.29
CA THR A 275 2.92 2.87 -10.39
C THR A 275 2.68 2.11 -11.70
N ALA A 276 3.44 1.04 -11.94
CA ALA A 276 3.26 0.18 -13.10
C ALA A 276 1.89 -0.52 -13.11
N ALA A 277 1.43 -1.03 -11.96
CA ALA A 277 0.10 -1.64 -11.84
C ALA A 277 -1.04 -0.64 -12.12
N LYS A 278 -0.94 0.59 -11.60
CA LYS A 278 -1.88 1.67 -11.89
C LYS A 278 -1.92 1.99 -13.39
N HIS A 279 -0.77 2.17 -14.02
CA HIS A 279 -0.67 2.47 -15.44
C HIS A 279 -1.19 1.36 -16.33
N GLU A 280 -0.99 0.11 -15.96
CA GLU A 280 -1.56 -1.03 -16.69
C GLU A 280 -3.09 -1.07 -16.59
N ILE A 281 -3.66 -0.79 -15.42
CA ILE A 281 -5.12 -0.69 -15.25
C ILE A 281 -5.67 0.45 -16.09
N LEU A 282 -5.02 1.62 -16.05
CA LEU A 282 -5.40 2.77 -16.87
C LEU A 282 -5.35 2.43 -18.37
N HIS A 283 -4.27 1.80 -18.82
CA HIS A 283 -4.09 1.36 -20.21
C HIS A 283 -5.20 0.42 -20.67
N ARG A 284 -5.48 -0.64 -19.89
CA ARG A 284 -6.50 -1.64 -20.22
C ARG A 284 -7.91 -1.10 -20.14
N TYR A 285 -8.23 -0.36 -19.08
CA TYR A 285 -9.55 0.21 -18.90
C TYR A 285 -9.84 1.24 -19.99
N LEU A 286 -8.95 2.18 -20.26
CA LEU A 286 -9.13 3.12 -21.36
C LEU A 286 -9.26 2.39 -22.71
N GLY A 287 -8.46 1.35 -22.96
CA GLY A 287 -8.59 0.54 -24.18
C GLY A 287 -9.96 -0.12 -24.32
N ALA A 288 -10.49 -0.74 -23.26
CA ALA A 288 -11.82 -1.37 -23.29
C ALA A 288 -12.94 -0.33 -23.32
N TRP A 289 -12.82 0.72 -22.51
CA TRP A 289 -13.85 1.72 -22.26
C TRP A 289 -14.00 2.73 -23.38
N LEU A 290 -12.90 3.25 -23.94
CA LEU A 290 -12.95 4.14 -25.10
C LEU A 290 -13.48 3.42 -26.33
N ALA A 291 -13.25 2.11 -26.43
CA ALA A 291 -13.85 1.30 -27.49
C ALA A 291 -15.37 1.15 -27.32
N ILE A 292 -15.90 1.22 -26.10
CA ILE A 292 -17.34 1.21 -25.82
C ILE A 292 -17.94 2.61 -26.04
N LEU A 293 -17.30 3.65 -25.52
CA LEU A 293 -17.76 5.03 -25.71
C LEU A 293 -17.68 5.49 -27.17
N GLY A 294 -16.73 4.98 -27.96
CA GLY A 294 -16.69 5.23 -29.39
C GLY A 294 -17.73 4.44 -30.19
N ARG A 295 -18.16 3.28 -29.67
CA ARG A 295 -19.28 2.51 -30.25
C ARG A 295 -20.58 3.15 -29.80
N GLY A 296 -21.23 3.91 -30.69
CA GLY A 296 -22.62 4.31 -30.49
C GLY A 296 -23.56 3.10 -30.35
N ARG A 297 -24.87 3.35 -30.28
CA ARG A 297 -25.89 2.32 -30.01
C ARG A 297 -25.73 1.11 -30.95
N LYS A 298 -25.60 -0.09 -30.37
CA LYS A 298 -25.39 -1.36 -31.10
C LYS A 298 -26.43 -1.52 -32.21
N GLY A 299 -25.96 -1.65 -33.47
CA GLY A 299 -26.83 -1.76 -34.65
C GLY A 299 -27.08 -0.45 -35.41
N THR A 300 -26.50 0.67 -34.98
CA THR A 300 -26.56 1.96 -35.68
C THR A 300 -25.18 2.34 -36.24
N LYS A 301 -25.13 3.02 -37.40
CA LYS A 301 -23.88 3.59 -37.96
C LYS A 301 -23.38 4.82 -37.19
N TRP A 302 -24.07 5.20 -36.11
CA TRP A 302 -23.80 6.41 -35.34
C TRP A 302 -22.56 6.22 -34.46
N ARG A 303 -21.56 7.09 -34.64
CA ARG A 303 -20.31 7.13 -33.85
C ARG A 303 -20.23 8.48 -33.16
N HIS A 304 -19.62 8.52 -31.98
CA HIS A 304 -19.39 9.80 -31.32
C HIS A 304 -18.31 10.58 -32.09
N LYS A 305 -18.64 11.81 -32.49
CA LYS A 305 -17.68 12.68 -33.18
C LYS A 305 -16.54 13.12 -32.27
N GLN A 306 -16.78 13.20 -30.97
CA GLN A 306 -15.83 13.71 -30.01
C GLN A 306 -15.83 12.89 -28.72
N LEU A 307 -14.65 12.70 -28.14
CA LEU A 307 -14.45 12.21 -26.78
C LEU A 307 -13.61 13.22 -26.00
N VAL A 308 -13.84 13.34 -24.70
CA VAL A 308 -13.05 14.19 -23.80
C VAL A 308 -12.45 13.34 -22.69
N LEU A 309 -11.14 13.40 -22.55
CA LEU A 309 -10.39 12.79 -21.45
C LEU A 309 -9.81 13.89 -20.58
N VAL A 310 -9.94 13.73 -19.27
CA VAL A 310 -9.36 14.65 -18.29
C VAL A 310 -8.44 13.85 -17.37
N ASP A 311 -7.19 14.27 -17.30
CA ASP A 311 -6.26 13.86 -16.26
C ASP A 311 -6.19 14.97 -15.21
N GLY A 312 -6.88 14.77 -14.08
CA GLY A 312 -7.00 15.77 -13.02
C GLY A 312 -5.72 16.00 -12.22
N PHE A 313 -4.73 15.10 -12.33
CA PHE A 313 -3.48 15.14 -11.60
C PHE A 313 -2.37 14.56 -12.49
N ALA A 314 -2.06 15.27 -13.57
CA ALA A 314 -1.25 14.76 -14.67
C ALA A 314 0.23 14.58 -14.33
N GLY A 315 0.72 15.31 -13.32
CA GLY A 315 2.13 15.28 -13.00
C GLY A 315 3.00 15.91 -14.08
N ARG A 316 4.30 15.61 -14.01
CA ARG A 316 5.26 15.96 -15.08
C ARG A 316 5.14 15.14 -16.37
N GLY A 317 4.18 14.21 -16.46
CA GLY A 317 3.93 13.39 -17.65
C GLY A 317 4.93 12.24 -17.94
N ARG A 318 6.10 12.21 -17.30
CA ARG A 318 7.12 11.14 -17.44
C ARG A 318 7.92 10.95 -16.14
N TYR A 319 8.29 9.71 -15.83
CA TYR A 319 9.11 9.37 -14.66
C TYR A 319 10.61 9.49 -14.98
N ILE A 320 11.46 9.58 -13.94
CA ILE A 320 12.92 9.80 -14.10
C ILE A 320 13.61 8.73 -14.95
N GLY A 321 13.17 7.48 -14.87
CA GLY A 321 13.68 6.37 -15.70
C GLY A 321 13.22 6.42 -17.15
N GLY A 322 12.45 7.44 -17.54
CA GLY A 322 11.89 7.62 -18.87
C GLY A 322 10.53 6.97 -19.07
N GLU A 323 9.96 6.29 -18.06
CA GLU A 323 8.69 5.60 -18.16
C GLU A 323 7.52 6.58 -18.36
N PRO A 324 6.52 6.23 -19.19
CA PRO A 324 5.40 7.12 -19.49
C PRO A 324 4.48 7.33 -18.27
N GLY A 325 4.05 8.58 -18.06
CA GLY A 325 2.95 8.91 -17.16
C GLY A 325 1.57 8.76 -17.80
N SER A 326 0.51 9.03 -17.03
CA SER A 326 -0.88 8.97 -17.50
C SER A 326 -1.20 9.82 -18.72
N PRO A 327 -0.63 11.04 -18.94
CA PRO A 327 -0.89 11.82 -20.14
C PRO A 327 -0.50 11.09 -21.44
N LYS A 328 0.68 10.46 -21.46
CA LYS A 328 1.14 9.71 -22.62
C LYS A 328 0.33 8.43 -22.83
N ILE A 329 -0.02 7.73 -21.75
CA ILE A 329 -0.89 6.54 -21.82
C ILE A 329 -2.26 6.92 -22.41
N MET A 330 -2.89 8.00 -21.93
CA MET A 330 -4.15 8.49 -22.46
C MET A 330 -4.06 8.84 -23.94
N PHE A 331 -2.97 9.50 -24.35
CA PHE A 331 -2.74 9.86 -25.74
C PHE A 331 -2.62 8.63 -26.65
N GLU A 332 -1.81 7.64 -26.26
CA GLU A 332 -1.65 6.40 -27.03
C GLU A 332 -2.97 5.65 -27.18
N ARG A 333 -3.79 5.57 -26.12
CA ARG A 333 -5.12 4.95 -26.21
C ARG A 333 -6.08 5.75 -27.08
N ALA A 334 -6.03 7.09 -27.02
CA ALA A 334 -6.85 7.95 -27.85
C ALA A 334 -6.52 7.78 -29.35
N VAL A 335 -5.23 7.62 -29.68
CA VAL A 335 -4.78 7.34 -31.06
C VAL A 335 -5.37 6.03 -31.56
N GLU A 336 -5.26 4.94 -30.79
CA GLU A 336 -5.84 3.64 -31.18
C GLU A 336 -7.36 3.72 -31.44
N VAL A 337 -8.08 4.54 -30.65
CA VAL A 337 -9.52 4.72 -30.78
C VAL A 337 -9.89 5.46 -32.06
N VAL A 338 -9.18 6.53 -32.42
CA VAL A 338 -9.45 7.27 -33.67
C VAL A 338 -8.99 6.48 -34.89
N GLU A 339 -7.88 5.76 -34.82
CA GLU A 339 -7.39 4.89 -35.90
C GLU A 339 -8.30 3.70 -36.16
N ALA A 340 -8.91 3.14 -35.11
CA ALA A 340 -9.99 2.16 -35.22
C ALA A 340 -11.31 2.76 -35.74
N GLY A 341 -11.35 4.09 -35.97
CA GLY A 341 -12.50 4.85 -36.41
C GLY A 341 -13.60 4.96 -35.35
N LEU A 342 -13.33 4.64 -34.09
CA LEU A 342 -14.33 4.63 -33.03
C LEU A 342 -14.69 6.05 -32.55
N ALA A 343 -13.85 7.04 -32.79
CA ALA A 343 -14.16 8.46 -32.61
C ALA A 343 -13.58 9.30 -33.77
N GLU A 344 -14.20 10.44 -34.11
CA GLU A 344 -13.61 11.36 -35.11
C GLU A 344 -12.51 12.22 -34.48
N HIS A 345 -12.69 12.66 -33.23
CA HIS A 345 -11.73 13.49 -32.49
C HIS A 345 -11.68 13.12 -31.01
N VAL A 346 -10.48 13.24 -30.41
CA VAL A 346 -10.30 13.11 -28.95
C VAL A 346 -9.58 14.34 -28.41
N LEU A 347 -10.13 14.92 -27.34
CA LEU A 347 -9.53 16.01 -26.60
C LEU A 347 -9.05 15.51 -25.24
N ILE A 348 -7.78 15.73 -24.91
CA ILE A 348 -7.19 15.37 -23.63
C ILE A 348 -6.80 16.68 -22.92
N ARG A 349 -7.18 16.81 -21.65
CA ARG A 349 -6.81 17.92 -20.77
C ARG A 349 -6.03 17.37 -19.58
N CYS A 350 -4.85 17.91 -19.33
CA CYS A 350 -3.94 17.44 -18.28
C CYS A 350 -3.66 18.57 -17.28
N ALA A 351 -4.02 18.37 -16.01
CA ALA A 351 -3.90 19.37 -14.95
C ALA A 351 -2.60 19.21 -14.17
N GLU A 352 -1.77 20.25 -14.10
CA GLU A 352 -0.58 20.30 -13.26
C GLU A 352 -0.29 21.74 -12.82
N PRO A 353 -0.72 22.15 -11.62
CA PRO A 353 -0.53 23.52 -11.14
C PRO A 353 0.90 23.83 -10.68
N ASN A 354 1.73 22.83 -10.37
CA ASN A 354 3.12 23.06 -10.01
C ASN A 354 3.92 23.48 -11.27
N ALA A 355 4.54 24.66 -11.22
CA ALA A 355 5.22 25.23 -12.38
C ALA A 355 6.38 24.39 -12.92
N GLY A 356 7.14 23.70 -12.06
CA GLY A 356 8.25 22.84 -12.46
C GLY A 356 7.78 21.56 -13.15
N ASN A 357 6.82 20.85 -12.53
CA ASN A 357 6.21 19.69 -13.18
C ASN A 357 5.47 20.07 -14.47
N PHE A 358 4.82 21.24 -14.51
CA PHE A 358 4.12 21.74 -15.70
C PHE A 358 5.08 21.92 -16.88
N ALA A 359 6.27 22.46 -16.69
CA ALA A 359 7.24 22.65 -17.76
C ALA A 359 7.61 21.31 -18.43
N HIS A 360 7.83 20.27 -17.62
CA HIS A 360 8.08 18.92 -18.12
C HIS A 360 6.84 18.31 -18.79
N LEU A 361 5.65 18.50 -18.22
CA LEU A 361 4.40 18.04 -18.81
C LEU A 361 4.17 18.68 -20.18
N GLU A 362 4.45 19.98 -20.31
CA GLU A 362 4.34 20.74 -21.55
C GLU A 362 5.25 20.16 -22.63
N GLU A 363 6.52 19.91 -22.31
CA GLU A 363 7.47 19.23 -23.21
C GLU A 363 6.97 17.84 -23.65
N VAL A 364 6.47 17.03 -22.71
CA VAL A 364 5.91 15.71 -23.01
C VAL A 364 4.70 15.82 -23.93
N CYS A 365 3.75 16.71 -23.65
CA CYS A 365 2.58 16.94 -24.48
C CYS A 365 2.95 17.52 -25.85
N ASP A 366 4.02 18.30 -25.95
CA ASP A 366 4.52 18.84 -27.21
C ASP A 366 5.14 17.78 -28.13
N GLY A 367 5.72 16.73 -27.55
CA GLY A 367 6.17 15.57 -28.30
C GLY A 367 5.04 14.68 -28.85
N LEU A 368 3.80 14.85 -28.40
CA LEU A 368 2.66 14.01 -28.77
C LEU A 368 1.79 14.71 -29.81
N ARG A 369 1.77 14.17 -31.04
CA ARG A 369 1.07 14.78 -32.20
C ARG A 369 0.27 13.74 -32.98
N HIS A 370 -0.99 14.05 -33.25
CA HIS A 370 -1.86 13.27 -34.13
C HIS A 370 -2.96 14.18 -34.71
N PRO A 371 -3.38 14.04 -35.98
CA PRO A 371 -4.36 14.94 -36.60
C PRO A 371 -5.73 15.01 -35.89
N GLN A 372 -6.12 13.89 -35.25
CA GLN A 372 -7.44 13.73 -34.62
C GLN A 372 -7.38 13.69 -33.09
N VAL A 373 -6.19 13.69 -32.48
CA VAL A 373 -6.04 13.67 -31.00
C VAL A 373 -5.30 14.92 -30.56
N LYS A 374 -5.95 15.73 -29.74
CA LYS A 374 -5.37 16.95 -29.17
C LYS A 374 -5.19 16.79 -27.67
N ILE A 375 -3.94 16.82 -27.21
CA ILE A 375 -3.59 16.87 -25.78
C ILE A 375 -3.20 18.31 -25.41
N VAL A 376 -3.70 18.79 -24.28
CA VAL A 376 -3.44 20.15 -23.80
C VAL A 376 -3.13 20.12 -22.30
N PRO A 377 -1.90 20.46 -21.90
CA PRO A 377 -1.56 20.69 -20.50
C PRO A 377 -2.13 22.03 -20.03
N THR A 378 -2.46 22.14 -18.74
CA THR A 378 -2.86 23.40 -18.10
C THR A 378 -2.30 23.51 -16.68
N LYS A 379 -2.04 24.74 -16.23
CA LYS A 379 -1.59 25.06 -14.85
C LYS A 379 -2.73 25.09 -13.83
N GLU A 380 -3.89 24.63 -14.22
CA GLU A 380 -5.09 24.65 -13.40
C GLU A 380 -5.14 23.42 -12.50
N THR A 381 -5.78 23.57 -11.35
CA THR A 381 -6.09 22.48 -10.43
C THR A 381 -7.24 21.61 -10.98
N PHE A 382 -7.37 20.39 -10.46
CA PHE A 382 -8.53 19.55 -10.75
C PHE A 382 -9.86 20.26 -10.45
N GLU A 383 -9.92 21.06 -9.38
CA GLU A 383 -11.12 21.79 -9.01
C GLU A 383 -11.53 22.82 -10.06
N GLU A 384 -10.58 23.60 -10.58
CA GLU A 384 -10.84 24.64 -11.58
C GLU A 384 -11.26 24.03 -12.93
N ILE A 385 -10.61 22.94 -13.36
CA ILE A 385 -11.00 22.21 -14.57
C ILE A 385 -12.37 21.56 -14.39
N GLY A 386 -12.58 20.87 -13.28
CA GLY A 386 -13.85 20.19 -13.00
C GLY A 386 -15.02 21.17 -12.90
N THR A 387 -14.81 22.32 -12.27
CA THR A 387 -15.83 23.37 -12.14
C THR A 387 -16.23 23.93 -13.50
N ARG A 388 -15.26 24.28 -14.36
CA ARG A 388 -15.55 24.76 -15.71
C ARG A 388 -16.18 23.69 -16.58
N LEU A 389 -15.79 22.42 -16.41
CA LEU A 389 -16.41 21.31 -17.12
C LEU A 389 -17.88 21.15 -16.74
N ALA A 390 -18.20 21.24 -15.44
CA ALA A 390 -19.57 21.24 -14.94
C ALA A 390 -20.37 22.44 -15.47
N GLU A 391 -19.84 23.65 -15.38
CA GLU A 391 -20.49 24.86 -15.90
C GLU A 391 -20.71 24.83 -17.41
N TRP A 392 -19.75 24.29 -18.16
CA TRP A 392 -19.89 24.08 -19.60
C TRP A 392 -21.01 23.08 -19.90
N ALA A 393 -21.06 21.96 -19.17
CA ALA A 393 -22.08 20.95 -19.35
C ALA A 393 -23.49 21.42 -18.95
N GLU A 394 -23.60 22.21 -17.88
CA GLU A 394 -24.83 22.87 -17.43
C GLU A 394 -25.37 23.84 -18.50
N LYS A 395 -24.49 24.50 -19.27
CA LYS A 395 -24.89 25.47 -20.32
C LYS A 395 -25.17 24.82 -21.68
N GLN A 396 -24.39 23.82 -22.06
CA GLN A 396 -24.37 23.29 -23.43
C GLN A 396 -25.04 21.92 -23.56
N HIS A 397 -25.38 21.26 -22.44
CA HIS A 397 -25.92 19.89 -22.38
C HIS A 397 -25.25 18.94 -23.38
N PRO A 398 -23.92 18.80 -23.32
CA PRO A 398 -23.15 18.09 -24.32
C PRO A 398 -23.45 16.59 -24.27
N ALA A 399 -23.79 15.99 -25.41
CA ALA A 399 -23.94 14.54 -25.55
C ALA A 399 -22.58 13.81 -25.74
N VAL A 400 -21.48 14.47 -25.39
CA VAL A 400 -20.09 14.04 -25.58
C VAL A 400 -19.69 13.14 -24.40
N PRO A 401 -19.18 11.92 -24.64
CA PRO A 401 -18.67 11.09 -23.57
C PRO A 401 -17.41 11.69 -22.95
N ILE A 402 -17.36 11.68 -21.62
CA ILE A 402 -16.27 12.25 -20.84
C ILE A 402 -15.73 11.20 -19.89
N PHE A 403 -14.42 11.05 -19.85
CA PHE A 403 -13.73 10.25 -18.85
C PHE A 403 -12.77 11.12 -18.04
N VAL A 404 -12.86 11.02 -16.71
CA VAL A 404 -12.03 11.78 -15.78
C VAL A 404 -11.20 10.83 -14.92
N LEU A 405 -9.88 10.91 -15.02
CA LEU A 405 -8.96 10.29 -14.09
C LEU A 405 -8.70 11.26 -12.93
N VAL A 406 -8.96 10.81 -11.71
CA VAL A 406 -8.74 11.57 -10.47
C VAL A 406 -7.73 10.81 -9.63
N ASP A 407 -6.45 11.17 -9.77
CA ASP A 407 -5.33 10.49 -9.09
C ASP A 407 -4.54 11.46 -8.20
N PRO A 408 -5.11 11.92 -7.07
CA PRO A 408 -4.40 12.84 -6.20
C PRO A 408 -3.18 12.14 -5.55
N TYR A 409 -2.12 12.92 -5.34
CA TYR A 409 -1.07 12.51 -4.40
C TYR A 409 -1.63 12.63 -2.96
N GLY A 410 -1.96 11.49 -2.34
CA GLY A 410 -2.67 11.46 -1.06
C GLY A 410 -4.18 11.63 -1.23
N ILE A 411 -4.81 12.53 -0.46
CA ILE A 411 -6.28 12.74 -0.49
C ILE A 411 -6.70 14.21 -0.68
N ARG A 412 -5.75 15.09 -1.00
CA ARG A 412 -6.03 16.53 -1.16
C ARG A 412 -6.55 16.83 -2.56
N GLY A 413 -7.27 17.94 -2.70
CA GLY A 413 -7.70 18.46 -4.00
C GLY A 413 -8.94 17.77 -4.60
N VAL A 414 -9.62 16.90 -3.85
CA VAL A 414 -10.85 16.22 -4.29
C VAL A 414 -11.96 16.50 -3.28
N ARG A 415 -13.12 16.99 -3.75
CA ARG A 415 -14.29 17.29 -2.91
C ARG A 415 -15.52 16.55 -3.40
N LEU A 416 -16.35 16.05 -2.48
CA LEU A 416 -17.59 15.35 -2.82
C LEU A 416 -18.54 16.22 -3.65
N SER A 417 -18.63 17.51 -3.34
CA SER A 417 -19.49 18.47 -4.05
C SER A 417 -19.15 18.57 -5.53
N LEU A 418 -17.84 18.57 -5.86
CA LEU A 418 -17.38 18.59 -7.25
C LEU A 418 -17.65 17.25 -7.95
N LEU A 419 -17.38 16.12 -7.28
CA LEU A 419 -17.69 14.80 -7.83
C LEU A 419 -19.18 14.68 -8.16
N ARG A 420 -20.06 15.19 -7.28
CA ARG A 420 -21.51 15.24 -7.50
C ARG A 420 -21.88 16.05 -8.74
N ARG A 421 -21.29 17.23 -8.92
CA ARG A 421 -21.55 18.07 -10.11
C ARG A 421 -21.07 17.41 -11.39
N LEU A 422 -19.88 16.81 -11.39
CA LEU A 422 -19.34 16.13 -12.55
C LEU A 422 -20.19 14.91 -12.94
N LEU A 423 -20.60 14.08 -11.99
CA LEU A 423 -21.39 12.88 -12.27
C LEU A 423 -22.86 13.18 -12.60
N ALA A 424 -23.32 14.42 -12.43
CA ALA A 424 -24.59 14.90 -12.97
C ALA A 424 -24.54 15.10 -14.51
N ILE A 425 -23.34 15.19 -15.11
CA ILE A 425 -23.16 15.31 -16.56
C ILE A 425 -23.50 13.96 -17.20
N GLU A 426 -24.36 13.99 -18.23
CA GLU A 426 -24.70 12.77 -18.98
C GLU A 426 -23.43 12.18 -19.62
N ARG A 427 -23.23 10.85 -19.48
CA ARG A 427 -22.11 10.11 -20.08
C ARG A 427 -20.72 10.50 -19.55
N LEU A 428 -20.65 11.05 -18.34
CA LEU A 428 -19.39 11.22 -17.61
C LEU A 428 -19.12 10.02 -16.70
N GLU A 429 -17.87 9.55 -16.71
CA GLU A 429 -17.37 8.56 -15.76
C GLU A 429 -16.07 9.03 -15.08
N ILE A 430 -15.88 8.60 -13.83
CA ILE A 430 -14.69 8.95 -13.04
C ILE A 430 -13.98 7.67 -12.60
N LEU A 431 -12.66 7.63 -12.76
CA LEU A 431 -11.80 6.66 -12.07
C LEU A 431 -11.00 7.41 -11.00
N LEU A 432 -11.30 7.12 -9.73
CA LEU A 432 -10.69 7.77 -8.58
C LEU A 432 -9.69 6.85 -7.89
N THR A 433 -8.46 7.32 -7.68
CA THR A 433 -7.53 6.68 -6.76
C THR A 433 -7.83 7.12 -5.34
N PHE A 434 -8.40 6.20 -4.55
CA PHE A 434 -8.77 6.41 -3.16
C PHE A 434 -7.65 5.90 -2.24
N MET A 435 -6.77 6.83 -1.85
CA MET A 435 -5.67 6.56 -0.93
C MET A 435 -6.20 6.34 0.48
N VAL A 436 -5.99 5.14 1.03
CA VAL A 436 -6.47 4.77 2.38
C VAL A 436 -5.36 4.48 3.37
N ARG A 437 -4.15 4.11 2.90
CA ARG A 437 -3.07 3.66 3.79
C ARG A 437 -2.68 4.72 4.82
N ASP A 438 -2.33 5.92 4.37
CA ASP A 438 -1.86 6.96 5.27
C ASP A 438 -3.02 7.62 6.05
N PRO A 439 -4.18 7.94 5.43
CA PRO A 439 -5.34 8.43 6.17
C PRO A 439 -5.81 7.45 7.26
N SER A 440 -5.89 6.14 6.99
CA SER A 440 -6.32 5.15 8.00
C SER A 440 -5.35 5.01 9.18
N ARG A 441 -4.06 5.27 8.96
CA ARG A 441 -3.01 5.27 9.99
C ARG A 441 -3.00 6.55 10.81
N PHE A 442 -3.24 7.70 10.17
CA PHE A 442 -3.02 9.03 10.75
C PHE A 442 -4.31 9.88 10.85
N MET A 443 -5.50 9.27 10.76
CA MET A 443 -6.80 9.97 10.82
C MET A 443 -7.04 10.81 12.09
N LYS A 444 -6.39 10.46 13.21
CA LYS A 444 -6.45 11.22 14.46
C LYS A 444 -5.50 12.42 14.50
N GLU A 445 -4.62 12.53 13.51
CA GLU A 445 -3.73 13.68 13.33
C GLU A 445 -4.45 14.71 12.45
N GLY A 446 -4.48 15.99 12.87
CA GLY A 446 -5.30 17.03 12.24
C GLY A 446 -5.05 17.32 10.74
N ASN A 447 -4.06 16.68 10.11
CA ASN A 447 -3.67 16.91 8.71
C ASN A 447 -4.52 16.18 7.67
N TYR A 448 -5.34 15.21 8.07
CA TYR A 448 -6.23 14.44 7.16
C TYR A 448 -7.71 14.69 7.42
N ALA A 449 -8.07 15.33 8.53
CA ALA A 449 -9.45 15.60 8.88
C ALA A 449 -10.15 16.48 7.85
N GLU A 450 -9.56 17.63 7.49
CA GLU A 450 -10.15 18.52 6.47
C GLU A 450 -10.23 17.85 5.09
N PRO A 451 -9.17 17.21 4.55
CA PRO A 451 -9.27 16.53 3.26
C PRO A 451 -10.26 15.36 3.25
N LEU A 452 -10.36 14.59 4.34
CA LEU A 452 -11.37 13.53 4.46
C LEU A 452 -12.78 14.12 4.53
N THR A 453 -13.01 15.16 5.34
CA THR A 453 -14.31 15.84 5.41
C THR A 453 -14.69 16.43 4.06
N ALA A 454 -13.74 17.00 3.31
CA ALA A 454 -13.97 17.51 1.97
C ALA A 454 -14.33 16.40 0.96
N LEU A 455 -13.61 15.27 1.00
CA LEU A 455 -13.86 14.11 0.13
C LEU A 455 -15.17 13.38 0.45
N PHE A 456 -15.55 13.30 1.72
CA PHE A 456 -16.80 12.68 2.19
C PHE A 456 -17.97 13.66 2.23
N GLY A 457 -17.74 14.96 2.01
CA GLY A 457 -18.75 16.00 2.13
C GLY A 457 -19.32 16.14 3.55
N GLY A 458 -18.60 15.67 4.57
CA GLY A 458 -19.04 15.61 5.96
C GLY A 458 -18.18 14.66 6.81
N ASP A 459 -18.59 14.45 8.07
CA ASP A 459 -17.81 13.73 9.07
C ASP A 459 -18.08 12.22 9.14
N ALA A 460 -18.80 11.63 8.17
CA ALA A 460 -19.14 10.20 8.14
C ALA A 460 -17.91 9.27 8.21
N TRP A 461 -16.73 9.75 7.74
CA TRP A 461 -15.47 9.01 7.84
C TRP A 461 -14.98 8.81 9.28
N ARG A 462 -15.43 9.64 10.24
CA ARG A 462 -14.97 9.59 11.64
C ARG A 462 -15.39 8.32 12.35
N GLU A 463 -16.48 7.70 11.93
CA GLU A 463 -16.91 6.39 12.46
C GLU A 463 -15.81 5.32 12.28
N CYS A 464 -14.96 5.49 11.27
CA CYS A 464 -13.85 4.58 11.00
C CYS A 464 -12.65 4.76 11.94
N GLU A 465 -12.61 5.78 12.81
CA GLU A 465 -11.50 5.98 13.76
C GLU A 465 -11.35 4.81 14.74
N GLN A 466 -12.46 4.16 15.07
CA GLN A 466 -12.56 3.06 16.01
C GLN A 466 -12.67 1.69 15.34
N ALA A 467 -12.80 1.65 14.01
CA ALA A 467 -12.96 0.41 13.26
C ALA A 467 -11.70 -0.48 13.37
N ALA A 468 -11.90 -1.79 13.50
CA ALA A 468 -10.82 -2.77 13.49
C ALA A 468 -10.08 -2.79 12.15
N ASN A 469 -10.80 -2.66 11.02
CA ASN A 469 -10.25 -2.51 9.69
C ASN A 469 -10.59 -1.14 9.10
N ARG A 470 -9.79 -0.13 9.48
CA ARG A 470 -10.01 1.27 9.08
C ARG A 470 -9.98 1.52 7.56
N PRO A 471 -9.03 0.96 6.77
CA PRO A 471 -9.06 1.11 5.30
C PRO A 471 -10.36 0.62 4.66
N GLU A 472 -10.87 -0.53 5.12
CA GLU A 472 -12.12 -1.11 4.61
C GLU A 472 -13.34 -0.30 5.06
N CYS A 473 -13.38 0.12 6.32
CA CYS A 473 -14.42 1.03 6.80
C CYS A 473 -14.47 2.32 5.98
N LEU A 474 -13.32 2.95 5.73
CA LEU A 474 -13.24 4.18 4.91
C LEU A 474 -13.78 3.95 3.51
N LEU A 475 -13.46 2.82 2.88
CA LEU A 475 -14.01 2.48 1.58
C LEU A 475 -15.53 2.32 1.62
N LEU A 476 -16.05 1.52 2.56
CA LEU A 476 -17.49 1.24 2.65
C LEU A 476 -18.26 2.53 2.92
N ARG A 477 -17.80 3.36 3.85
CA ARG A 477 -18.40 4.68 4.13
C ARG A 477 -18.31 5.61 2.93
N PHE A 478 -17.21 5.61 2.19
CA PHE A 478 -17.11 6.40 0.96
C PHE A 478 -18.11 5.92 -0.10
N GLN A 479 -18.27 4.61 -0.28
CA GLN A 479 -19.27 4.04 -1.19
C GLN A 479 -20.70 4.40 -0.77
N ASP A 480 -21.03 4.34 0.52
CA ASP A 480 -22.35 4.73 1.04
C ASP A 480 -22.66 6.18 0.68
N VAL A 481 -21.73 7.09 0.99
CA VAL A 481 -21.85 8.52 0.70
C VAL A 481 -22.02 8.76 -0.81
N VAL A 482 -21.20 8.12 -1.64
CA VAL A 482 -21.29 8.28 -3.10
C VAL A 482 -22.61 7.74 -3.65
N ARG A 483 -23.05 6.56 -3.19
CA ARG A 483 -24.30 5.94 -3.66
C ARG A 483 -25.55 6.67 -3.20
N SER A 484 -25.45 7.43 -2.10
CA SER A 484 -26.57 8.22 -1.56
C SER A 484 -26.94 9.44 -2.42
N GLY A 485 -26.10 9.87 -3.37
CA GLY A 485 -26.42 11.06 -4.17
C GLY A 485 -25.28 11.63 -5.01
N VAL A 486 -24.34 10.81 -5.46
CA VAL A 486 -23.22 11.21 -6.34
C VAL A 486 -23.17 10.32 -7.58
N ALA A 487 -23.14 9.00 -7.40
CA ALA A 487 -23.13 8.03 -8.48
C ALA A 487 -24.02 6.83 -8.16
N ARG A 488 -24.67 6.25 -9.17
CA ARG A 488 -25.39 4.98 -9.04
C ARG A 488 -24.46 3.84 -8.66
N TRP A 489 -23.26 3.82 -9.25
CA TRP A 489 -22.24 2.80 -9.03
C TRP A 489 -20.95 3.43 -8.51
N ALA A 490 -20.41 2.82 -7.46
CA ALA A 490 -19.07 3.07 -6.93
C ALA A 490 -18.38 1.72 -6.79
N THR A 491 -17.67 1.29 -7.84
CA THR A 491 -17.09 -0.05 -7.93
C THR A 491 -15.62 -0.01 -7.55
N PRO A 492 -15.23 -0.59 -6.40
CA PRO A 492 -13.88 -0.50 -5.91
C PRO A 492 -13.03 -1.68 -6.36
N PHE A 493 -11.74 -1.40 -6.52
CA PHE A 493 -10.72 -2.35 -6.91
C PHE A 493 -9.55 -2.18 -5.95
N ARG A 494 -9.29 -3.24 -5.20
CA ARG A 494 -8.31 -3.22 -4.12
C ARG A 494 -6.91 -3.42 -4.68
N VAL A 495 -6.00 -2.49 -4.38
CA VAL A 495 -4.58 -2.60 -4.73
C VAL A 495 -3.78 -2.94 -3.49
N PHE A 496 -3.03 -4.04 -3.56
CA PHE A 496 -2.26 -4.59 -2.45
C PHE A 496 -0.75 -4.37 -2.62
N GLU A 497 -0.04 -4.49 -1.51
CA GLU A 497 1.38 -4.82 -1.47
C GLU A 497 1.53 -6.36 -1.48
N ASP A 498 2.19 -6.90 -2.52
CA ASP A 498 2.19 -8.33 -2.87
C ASP A 498 2.72 -9.30 -1.79
N GLU A 499 3.44 -8.85 -0.76
CA GLU A 499 3.93 -9.75 0.32
C GLU A 499 2.97 -9.83 1.52
N ARG A 500 2.18 -8.78 1.78
CA ARG A 500 1.49 -8.60 3.08
C ARG A 500 -0.03 -8.56 2.99
N LYS A 501 -0.59 -8.60 1.77
CA LYS A 501 -2.03 -8.33 1.53
C LYS A 501 -2.52 -7.04 2.21
N THR A 502 -1.60 -6.10 2.45
CA THR A 502 -1.93 -4.79 3.02
C THR A 502 -2.44 -3.88 1.91
N VAL A 503 -3.53 -3.16 2.18
CA VAL A 503 -4.12 -2.26 1.19
C VAL A 503 -3.29 -1.01 1.06
N LEU A 504 -2.86 -0.71 -0.16
CA LEU A 504 -2.20 0.55 -0.47
C LEU A 504 -3.25 1.62 -0.73
N TYR A 505 -4.12 1.36 -1.71
CA TYR A 505 -5.22 2.21 -2.10
C TYR A 505 -6.31 1.39 -2.81
N TYR A 506 -7.45 2.02 -3.05
CA TYR A 506 -8.50 1.49 -3.91
C TYR A 506 -8.59 2.32 -5.19
N LEU A 507 -8.72 1.69 -6.35
CA LEU A 507 -9.26 2.38 -7.52
C LEU A 507 -10.77 2.26 -7.46
N VAL A 508 -11.49 3.37 -7.50
CA VAL A 508 -12.95 3.39 -7.40
C VAL A 508 -13.51 3.98 -8.70
N HIS A 509 -14.23 3.16 -9.44
CA HIS A 509 -14.95 3.58 -10.63
C HIS A 509 -16.32 4.14 -10.25
N LEU A 510 -16.56 5.40 -10.57
CA LEU A 510 -17.81 6.09 -10.32
C LEU A 510 -18.54 6.30 -11.65
N THR A 511 -19.75 5.76 -11.76
CA THR A 511 -20.56 5.86 -12.97
C THR A 511 -22.06 5.79 -12.66
N ASN A 512 -22.86 6.45 -13.50
CA ASN A 512 -24.31 6.29 -13.54
C ASN A 512 -24.77 5.25 -14.59
N SER A 513 -23.83 4.63 -15.31
CA SER A 513 -24.09 3.66 -16.38
C SER A 513 -23.94 2.22 -15.91
N ASP A 514 -25.01 1.43 -16.03
CA ASP A 514 -24.97 -0.02 -15.77
C ASP A 514 -24.01 -0.75 -16.73
N LEU A 515 -23.94 -0.28 -17.98
CA LEU A 515 -23.00 -0.82 -18.97
C LEU A 515 -21.55 -0.45 -18.60
N GLY A 516 -21.32 0.78 -18.14
CA GLY A 516 -20.01 1.25 -17.71
C GLY A 516 -19.44 0.43 -16.57
N MET A 517 -20.23 0.22 -15.53
CA MET A 517 -19.85 -0.62 -14.40
C MET A 517 -19.49 -2.04 -14.83
N ARG A 518 -20.31 -2.67 -15.69
CA ARG A 518 -20.07 -4.05 -16.12
C ARG A 518 -18.78 -4.21 -16.91
N GLU A 519 -18.51 -3.31 -17.83
CA GLU A 519 -17.34 -3.37 -18.69
C GLU A 519 -16.07 -3.02 -17.93
N MET A 520 -16.13 -2.07 -17.00
CA MET A 520 -15.06 -1.81 -16.03
C MET A 520 -14.71 -3.09 -15.25
N LYS A 521 -15.70 -3.75 -14.66
CA LYS A 521 -15.48 -4.98 -13.90
C LYS A 521 -14.80 -6.06 -14.75
N LYS A 522 -15.20 -6.24 -16.02
CA LYS A 522 -14.56 -7.19 -16.95
C LYS A 522 -13.10 -6.84 -17.23
N ALA A 523 -12.78 -5.57 -17.46
CA ALA A 523 -11.41 -5.12 -17.73
C ALA A 523 -10.48 -5.38 -16.53
N MET A 524 -11.01 -5.23 -15.32
CA MET A 524 -10.25 -5.34 -14.07
C MET A 524 -9.93 -6.79 -13.63
N VAL A 525 -10.71 -7.80 -14.04
CA VAL A 525 -10.52 -9.21 -13.59
C VAL A 525 -9.48 -9.99 -14.43
N LYS A 526 -9.19 -9.60 -15.68
CA LYS A 526 -8.41 -10.40 -16.66
C LYS A 526 -6.89 -10.51 -16.39
N LYS A 527 -6.37 -10.28 -15.18
CA LYS A 527 -4.94 -10.47 -14.85
C LYS A 527 -4.68 -11.04 -13.45
N SER A 528 -5.28 -12.16 -13.06
CA SER A 528 -4.87 -12.89 -11.84
C SER A 528 -3.52 -13.61 -12.04
N GLY A 529 -2.44 -12.87 -12.29
CA GLY A 529 -1.08 -13.41 -12.46
C GLY A 529 -0.28 -13.38 -11.17
N ASP A 530 -0.19 -12.21 -10.51
CA ASP A 530 0.57 -12.04 -9.26
C ASP A 530 -0.06 -11.05 -8.27
N MET A 531 -0.99 -10.19 -8.71
CA MET A 531 -1.82 -9.35 -7.83
C MET A 531 -3.14 -10.08 -7.56
N THR A 532 -3.54 -10.24 -6.30
CA THR A 532 -4.84 -10.87 -5.98
C THR A 532 -5.95 -9.83 -6.13
N PHE A 533 -6.57 -9.81 -7.31
CA PHE A 533 -7.76 -9.01 -7.61
C PHE A 533 -8.96 -9.57 -6.84
N TRP A 534 -9.50 -8.79 -5.90
CA TRP A 534 -10.76 -9.12 -5.24
C TRP A 534 -11.70 -7.92 -5.34
N PRO A 535 -12.88 -8.05 -5.97
CA PRO A 535 -13.95 -7.10 -5.69
C PRO A 535 -14.26 -7.23 -4.20
N VAL A 536 -14.29 -6.10 -3.49
CA VAL A 536 -14.63 -6.09 -2.07
C VAL A 536 -16.07 -6.58 -1.94
N THR A 537 -16.23 -7.78 -1.39
CA THR A 537 -17.55 -8.35 -1.10
C THR A 537 -18.24 -7.42 -0.13
N ILE A 538 -19.35 -6.80 -0.54
CA ILE A 538 -20.14 -5.94 0.34
C ILE A 538 -20.75 -6.83 1.43
N ARG A 539 -20.30 -6.68 2.68
CA ARG A 539 -21.02 -7.21 3.85
C ARG A 539 -21.84 -6.08 4.48
N PRO A 540 -23.07 -6.35 4.95
CA PRO A 540 -23.86 -5.37 5.67
C PRO A 540 -23.18 -4.95 6.99
N PRO A 541 -23.48 -3.75 7.51
CA PRO A 541 -22.71 -3.09 8.60
C PRO A 541 -22.72 -3.82 9.94
N ASP A 542 -23.60 -4.80 10.12
CA ASP A 542 -23.87 -5.53 11.36
C ASP A 542 -22.99 -6.77 11.59
N GLN A 543 -22.14 -7.15 10.63
CA GLN A 543 -21.25 -8.32 10.73
C GLN A 543 -19.76 -7.96 10.82
N LEU A 544 -19.43 -6.93 11.61
CA LEU A 544 -18.07 -6.45 11.88
C LEU A 544 -17.34 -7.25 12.97
N GLU A 545 -17.39 -8.59 12.92
CA GLU A 545 -16.51 -9.44 13.74
C GLU A 545 -15.29 -9.95 12.95
N LEU A 546 -14.17 -9.97 13.66
CA LEU A 546 -12.82 -10.32 13.26
C LEU A 546 -12.71 -11.74 12.70
N GLU A 547 -12.81 -11.89 11.39
CA GLU A 547 -12.15 -12.97 10.67
C GLU A 547 -11.56 -12.44 9.37
N VAL A 548 -10.35 -12.91 9.03
CA VAL A 548 -9.87 -12.89 7.65
C VAL A 548 -10.92 -13.61 6.83
N ALA A 549 -11.81 -12.85 6.20
CA ALA A 549 -12.88 -13.43 5.40
C ALA A 549 -12.27 -14.21 4.24
N GLU A 550 -12.14 -15.52 4.42
CA GLU A 550 -12.55 -16.45 3.39
C GLU A 550 -13.91 -15.95 2.85
N ALA A 551 -14.07 -16.01 1.53
CA ALA A 551 -15.33 -15.65 0.89
C ALA A 551 -16.52 -16.26 1.67
N PRO A 552 -17.70 -15.61 1.73
CA PRO A 552 -18.86 -16.21 2.37
C PRO A 552 -19.02 -17.67 1.90
N PRO A 553 -19.50 -18.60 2.75
CA PRO A 553 -19.42 -20.04 2.56
C PRO A 553 -20.44 -20.54 1.53
N TYR A 554 -20.50 -19.90 0.36
CA TYR A 554 -21.15 -20.45 -0.81
C TYR A 554 -20.04 -21.12 -1.62
N PRO A 555 -19.95 -22.46 -1.61
CA PRO A 555 -18.89 -23.15 -2.33
C PRO A 555 -18.98 -22.90 -3.85
N THR A 556 -20.13 -22.42 -4.36
CA THR A 556 -20.34 -22.06 -5.77
C THR A 556 -21.23 -20.82 -5.97
N LEU A 557 -21.11 -20.13 -7.12
CA LEU A 557 -22.03 -19.07 -7.55
C LEU A 557 -23.50 -19.54 -7.57
N GLN A 558 -23.72 -20.83 -7.85
CA GLN A 558 -25.05 -21.41 -7.95
C GLN A 558 -25.77 -21.40 -6.60
N ASP A 559 -25.04 -21.72 -5.52
CA ASP A 559 -25.60 -21.76 -4.16
C ASP A 559 -25.96 -20.36 -3.67
N ARG A 560 -25.09 -19.38 -3.94
CA ARG A 560 -25.39 -17.97 -3.66
C ARG A 560 -26.66 -17.51 -4.40
N LEU A 561 -26.75 -17.78 -5.69
CA LEU A 561 -27.90 -17.34 -6.50
C LEU A 561 -29.20 -18.01 -6.04
N THR A 562 -29.17 -19.31 -5.72
CA THR A 562 -30.33 -20.00 -5.15
C THR A 562 -30.77 -19.38 -3.83
N GLU A 563 -29.84 -19.06 -2.94
CA GLU A 563 -30.18 -18.53 -1.63
C GLU A 563 -30.70 -17.09 -1.71
N MET A 564 -29.98 -16.20 -2.41
CA MET A 564 -30.31 -14.78 -2.47
C MET A 564 -31.61 -14.48 -3.24
N TYR A 565 -31.92 -15.29 -4.25
CA TYR A 565 -33.07 -15.05 -5.14
C TYR A 565 -34.20 -16.04 -4.93
N ARG A 566 -34.17 -16.89 -3.90
CA ARG A 566 -35.21 -17.87 -3.59
C ARG A 566 -36.61 -17.25 -3.65
N GLY A 567 -37.52 -17.90 -4.40
CA GLY A 567 -38.89 -17.44 -4.62
C GLY A 567 -39.05 -16.24 -5.56
N ARG A 568 -37.96 -15.69 -6.15
CA ARG A 568 -38.01 -14.55 -7.07
C ARG A 568 -37.95 -14.99 -8.53
N THR A 569 -38.61 -14.22 -9.38
CA THR A 569 -38.45 -14.29 -10.85
C THR A 569 -38.00 -12.93 -11.36
N LEU A 570 -36.90 -12.92 -12.11
CA LEU A 570 -36.30 -11.69 -12.62
C LEU A 570 -35.68 -11.92 -14.00
N ALA A 571 -35.60 -10.86 -14.81
CA ALA A 571 -34.85 -10.95 -16.06
C ALA A 571 -33.35 -11.14 -15.75
N PHE A 572 -32.64 -11.84 -16.63
CA PHE A 572 -31.20 -12.05 -16.44
C PHE A 572 -30.42 -10.73 -16.32
N LEU A 573 -30.86 -9.67 -17.02
CA LEU A 573 -30.28 -8.34 -16.89
C LEU A 573 -30.47 -7.74 -15.50
N ASP A 574 -31.65 -7.92 -14.90
CA ASP A 574 -31.95 -7.41 -13.57
C ASP A 574 -31.15 -8.17 -12.52
N LEU A 575 -31.03 -9.50 -12.67
CA LEU A 575 -30.15 -10.31 -11.84
C LEU A 575 -28.70 -9.83 -11.90
N LEU A 576 -28.20 -9.55 -13.09
CA LEU A 576 -26.86 -8.98 -13.24
C LEU A 576 -26.79 -7.60 -12.60
N ASN A 577 -27.77 -6.72 -12.82
CA ASN A 577 -27.72 -5.39 -12.21
C ASN A 577 -27.77 -5.43 -10.67
N GLU A 578 -28.45 -6.41 -10.08
CA GLU A 578 -28.54 -6.59 -8.63
C GLU A 578 -27.30 -7.27 -8.02
N ASP A 579 -26.84 -8.43 -8.54
CA ASP A 579 -25.75 -9.20 -7.91
C ASP A 579 -24.37 -8.91 -8.50
N TYR A 580 -24.28 -8.66 -9.81
CA TYR A 580 -23.00 -8.49 -10.50
C TYR A 580 -22.11 -7.39 -9.93
N PRO A 581 -22.61 -6.20 -9.52
CA PRO A 581 -21.74 -5.19 -8.91
C PRO A 581 -21.15 -5.61 -7.56
N HIS A 582 -21.68 -6.66 -6.92
CA HIS A 582 -21.35 -7.06 -5.55
C HIS A 582 -20.67 -8.43 -5.46
N GLY A 583 -20.78 -9.27 -6.50
CA GLY A 583 -20.17 -10.61 -6.57
C GLY A 583 -18.74 -10.64 -7.10
N VAL A 584 -18.04 -11.76 -6.91
CA VAL A 584 -16.68 -12.00 -7.45
C VAL A 584 -16.66 -12.47 -8.91
N TRP A 585 -17.79 -12.97 -9.40
CA TRP A 585 -17.89 -13.62 -10.70
C TRP A 585 -18.13 -12.64 -11.86
N LEU A 586 -17.71 -13.05 -13.06
CA LEU A 586 -17.91 -12.40 -14.35
C LEU A 586 -19.18 -12.89 -15.04
N GLU A 587 -19.73 -12.07 -15.94
CA GLU A 587 -20.98 -12.35 -16.64
C GLU A 587 -21.01 -13.73 -17.34
N PRO A 588 -19.93 -14.22 -17.98
CA PRO A 588 -19.88 -15.57 -18.53
C PRO A 588 -20.10 -16.68 -17.48
N GLU A 589 -19.64 -16.47 -16.25
CA GLU A 589 -19.81 -17.41 -15.14
C GLU A 589 -21.25 -17.43 -14.64
N TYR A 590 -21.93 -16.27 -14.56
CA TYR A 590 -23.37 -16.23 -14.29
C TYR A 590 -24.16 -16.97 -15.38
N ARG A 591 -23.82 -16.74 -16.65
CA ARG A 591 -24.47 -17.44 -17.78
C ARG A 591 -24.26 -18.95 -17.70
N ALA A 592 -23.06 -19.39 -17.33
CA ALA A 592 -22.73 -20.80 -17.16
C ALA A 592 -23.45 -21.40 -15.96
N ALA A 593 -23.45 -20.71 -14.81
CA ALA A 593 -24.09 -21.14 -13.57
C ALA A 593 -25.60 -21.32 -13.74
N ILE A 594 -26.30 -20.30 -14.27
CA ILE A 594 -27.75 -20.36 -14.53
C ILE A 594 -28.09 -21.48 -15.51
N LYS A 595 -27.30 -21.63 -16.58
CA LYS A 595 -27.50 -22.73 -17.55
C LYS A 595 -27.32 -24.10 -16.90
N ALA A 596 -26.31 -24.27 -16.04
CA ALA A 596 -26.07 -25.51 -15.32
C ALA A 596 -27.16 -25.78 -14.28
N MET A 597 -27.65 -24.76 -13.57
CA MET A 597 -28.75 -24.87 -12.61
C MET A 597 -30.07 -25.28 -13.27
N GLY A 598 -30.37 -24.75 -14.45
CA GLY A 598 -31.58 -25.12 -15.21
C GLY A 598 -31.49 -26.49 -15.89
N ALA A 599 -30.27 -27.02 -16.07
CA ALA A 599 -30.02 -28.36 -16.62
C ALA A 599 -29.79 -29.44 -15.54
N ALA A 600 -29.77 -29.06 -14.26
CA ALA A 600 -29.65 -29.98 -13.14
C ALA A 600 -30.91 -30.86 -13.02
N ASP A 601 -30.77 -32.02 -12.37
CA ASP A 601 -31.88 -32.92 -12.08
C ASP A 601 -31.97 -33.16 -10.55
N PRO A 602 -32.98 -32.61 -9.84
CA PRO A 602 -34.03 -31.73 -10.37
C PRO A 602 -33.51 -30.31 -10.71
N PRO A 603 -34.18 -29.56 -11.60
CA PRO A 603 -33.77 -28.20 -11.97
C PRO A 603 -33.77 -27.26 -10.76
N ARG A 604 -32.66 -26.53 -10.58
CA ARG A 604 -32.53 -25.51 -9.51
C ARG A 604 -33.09 -24.15 -9.89
N VAL A 605 -33.33 -23.91 -11.18
CA VAL A 605 -34.00 -22.70 -11.72
C VAL A 605 -34.86 -23.05 -12.93
N GLU A 606 -35.92 -22.30 -13.15
CA GLU A 606 -36.70 -22.33 -14.39
C GLU A 606 -36.26 -21.17 -15.29
N ILE A 607 -35.91 -21.45 -16.56
CA ILE A 607 -35.49 -20.41 -17.52
C ILE A 607 -36.61 -20.22 -18.55
N ARG A 608 -37.34 -19.11 -18.47
CA ARG A 608 -38.37 -18.74 -19.45
C ARG A 608 -37.80 -17.80 -20.51
N ARG A 609 -37.70 -18.32 -21.73
CA ARG A 609 -37.18 -17.57 -22.88
C ARG A 609 -38.23 -16.58 -23.39
N GLN A 610 -37.86 -15.31 -23.46
CA GLN A 610 -38.79 -14.25 -23.90
C GLN A 610 -38.87 -14.10 -25.42
N ARG A 611 -37.90 -14.63 -26.19
CA ARG A 611 -37.92 -14.64 -27.66
C ARG A 611 -38.29 -15.99 -28.24
N LEU A 612 -39.27 -15.96 -29.12
CA LEU A 612 -39.58 -17.01 -30.08
C LEU A 612 -38.77 -16.76 -31.36
N THR A 613 -38.32 -17.84 -32.00
CA THR A 613 -37.81 -17.86 -33.38
C THR A 613 -38.93 -17.48 -34.34
N ASP A 614 -38.59 -17.19 -35.60
CA ASP A 614 -39.56 -16.89 -36.68
C ASP A 614 -40.61 -18.00 -36.89
N ARG A 615 -40.43 -19.17 -36.26
CA ARG A 615 -41.36 -20.32 -36.25
C ARG A 615 -42.07 -20.53 -34.90
N GLY A 616 -42.09 -19.53 -34.01
CA GLY A 616 -42.78 -19.62 -32.72
C GLY A 616 -42.09 -20.55 -31.70
N LYS A 617 -40.85 -20.99 -31.92
CA LYS A 617 -40.10 -21.87 -30.99
C LYS A 617 -39.07 -21.07 -30.18
N PRO A 618 -38.80 -21.36 -28.91
CA PRO A 618 -37.75 -20.67 -28.14
C PRO A 618 -36.39 -20.68 -28.85
N ALA A 619 -35.70 -19.54 -28.89
CA ALA A 619 -34.37 -19.44 -29.51
C ALA A 619 -33.33 -20.30 -28.76
N THR A 620 -32.59 -21.15 -29.48
CA THR A 620 -31.75 -22.22 -28.90
C THR A 620 -30.32 -21.81 -28.53
N ARG A 621 -29.85 -20.60 -28.87
CA ARG A 621 -28.45 -20.18 -28.64
C ARG A 621 -28.29 -19.12 -27.52
N GLY A 622 -27.88 -19.62 -26.34
CA GLY A 622 -27.34 -18.85 -25.22
C GLY A 622 -28.38 -18.08 -24.41
N LEU A 623 -28.15 -17.91 -23.10
CA LEU A 623 -28.98 -17.05 -22.22
C LEU A 623 -28.99 -15.62 -22.77
N LYS A 624 -30.14 -14.94 -22.81
CA LYS A 624 -30.29 -13.54 -23.22
C LYS A 624 -30.59 -12.66 -22.01
N TYR A 625 -30.45 -11.36 -22.16
CA TYR A 625 -30.63 -10.40 -21.06
C TYR A 625 -32.09 -10.32 -20.62
N GLU A 626 -33.00 -10.48 -21.58
CA GLU A 626 -34.44 -10.48 -21.40
C GLU A 626 -35.02 -11.81 -20.88
N ASP A 627 -34.25 -12.90 -20.86
CA ASP A 627 -34.76 -14.20 -20.38
C ASP A 627 -35.08 -14.13 -18.89
N LEU A 628 -36.24 -14.63 -18.49
CA LEU A 628 -36.65 -14.67 -17.08
C LEU A 628 -36.07 -15.92 -16.41
N ILE A 629 -35.57 -15.74 -15.21
CA ILE A 629 -35.04 -16.82 -14.37
C ILE A 629 -35.87 -16.85 -13.10
N SER A 630 -36.54 -17.98 -12.88
CA SER A 630 -37.27 -18.24 -11.64
C SER A 630 -36.44 -19.13 -10.75
N PHE A 631 -36.22 -18.67 -9.52
CA PHE A 631 -35.55 -19.40 -8.46
C PHE A 631 -36.64 -19.96 -7.54
N PRO A 632 -36.91 -21.29 -7.57
CA PRO A 632 -37.96 -21.91 -6.79
C PRO A 632 -37.84 -21.70 -5.28
#